data_AF-A0A3D0SVW1-F1
#
_entry.id   AF-A0A3D0SVW1-F1
#
_cell.length_a   1.000
_cell.length_b   1.000
_cell.length_c   1.000
_cell.angle_alpha   90.00
_cell.angle_beta   90.00
_cell.angle_gamma   90.00
#
_symmetry.space_group_name_H-M   'P 1'
#
loop_
_entity.id
_entity.type
_entity.pdbx_description
1 polymer ?
#
loop_
_entity_poly.entity_id
_entity_poly.type
_entity_poly.pdbx_seq_one_letter_code
_entity_poly.pdbx_strand_id
1 'polypeptide(L)'
;YHYPLDEQALVNLNNYFVQLAHSEGEQDATIEVNHRTLQTLRDSDSVLMIDFKVLCEGPRSQSDYIELSRCYHTVLLANVKQMGQGNDDVARRFIAMVDEFYERHVKLIMSAEVALEALYTEGMLNFEFKRCLSRLQEMQSHEYLGREHLP
;
A
#
# COMPACT_ATOMS: atom_id res chain seq x y z
N TYR A 1 -2.95 1.61 10.60
CA TYR A 1 -3.07 2.82 9.77
C TYR A 1 -2.67 4.01 10.63
N HIS A 2 -1.85 4.92 10.10
CA HIS A 2 -1.42 6.13 10.82
C HIS A 2 -1.78 7.37 10.02
N TYR A 3 -2.34 8.36 10.68
CA TYR A 3 -2.52 9.71 10.17
C TYR A 3 -2.41 10.68 11.35
N PRO A 4 -1.96 11.93 11.14
CA PRO A 4 -1.46 12.51 9.89
C PRO A 4 -0.02 12.05 9.56
N LEU A 5 0.58 12.57 8.47
CA LEU A 5 2.00 12.37 8.13
C LEU A 5 2.92 13.23 9.03
N ASP A 6 3.01 12.84 10.30
CA ASP A 6 3.93 13.40 11.29
C ASP A 6 5.20 12.54 11.42
N GLU A 7 6.11 12.92 12.31
CA GLU A 7 7.33 12.15 12.59
C GLU A 7 7.02 10.73 13.09
N GLN A 8 5.90 10.56 13.79
CA GLN A 8 5.48 9.26 14.33
C GLN A 8 5.06 8.29 13.23
N ALA A 9 4.58 8.78 12.08
CA ALA A 9 4.22 7.96 10.94
C ALA A 9 5.40 7.09 10.45
N LEU A 10 6.57 7.70 10.26
CA LEU A 10 7.77 7.00 9.80
C LEU A 10 8.34 6.08 10.88
N VAL A 11 8.33 6.51 12.15
CA VAL A 11 8.75 5.69 13.29
C VAL A 11 7.88 4.42 13.38
N ASN A 12 6.56 4.57 13.26
CA ASN A 12 5.62 3.45 13.30
C ASN A 12 5.87 2.47 12.16
N LEU A 13 6.00 2.95 10.91
CA LEU A 13 6.28 2.06 9.77
C LEU A 13 7.59 1.30 9.94
N ASN A 14 8.66 1.95 10.41
CA ASN A 14 9.92 1.27 10.67
C ASN A 14 9.80 0.21 11.77
N ASN A 15 9.08 0.51 12.85
CA ASN A 15 8.83 -0.45 13.93
C ASN A 15 8.05 -1.66 13.42
N TYR A 16 6.99 -1.44 12.63
CA TYR A 16 6.21 -2.52 12.05
C TYR A 16 7.04 -3.35 11.08
N PHE A 17 7.87 -2.72 10.24
CA PHE A 17 8.77 -3.45 9.33
C PHE A 17 9.67 -4.42 10.11
N VAL A 18 10.36 -3.93 11.15
CA VAL A 18 11.26 -4.76 11.97
C VAL A 18 10.53 -5.89 12.70
N GLN A 19 9.27 -5.67 13.11
CA GLN A 19 8.47 -6.70 13.77
C GLN A 19 7.98 -7.79 12.80
N LEU A 20 7.81 -7.46 11.53
CA LEU A 20 7.20 -8.33 10.53
C LEU A 20 8.24 -9.01 9.63
N ALA A 21 9.37 -8.36 9.39
CA ALA A 21 10.47 -8.90 8.61
C ALA A 21 11.28 -9.90 9.44
N HIS A 22 11.73 -10.99 8.82
CA HIS A 22 12.62 -11.97 9.45
C HIS A 22 14.08 -11.51 9.52
N SER A 23 14.41 -10.40 8.88
CA SER A 23 15.75 -9.80 8.83
C SER A 23 15.66 -8.28 8.96
N GLU A 24 16.82 -7.62 9.08
CA GLU A 24 16.85 -6.15 9.01
C GLU A 24 16.37 -5.62 7.65
N GLY A 25 16.35 -6.43 6.60
CA GLY A 25 16.03 -6.00 5.25
C GLY A 25 17.07 -5.05 4.65
N GLU A 26 17.02 -4.91 3.33
CA GLU A 26 17.87 -3.97 2.60
C GLU A 26 17.19 -2.61 2.54
N GLN A 27 17.90 -1.56 2.99
CA GLN A 27 17.42 -0.17 2.91
C GLN A 27 17.67 0.42 1.52
N ASP A 28 16.74 1.26 1.05
CA ASP A 28 16.80 1.90 -0.27
C ASP A 28 17.08 0.90 -1.40
N ALA A 29 16.55 -0.31 -1.25
CA ALA A 29 16.74 -1.40 -2.18
C ALA A 29 16.00 -1.14 -3.49
N THR A 30 16.47 -1.79 -4.53
CA THR A 30 15.83 -1.73 -5.85
C THR A 30 15.28 -3.10 -6.20
N ILE A 31 13.97 -3.17 -6.43
CA ILE A 31 13.30 -4.41 -6.86
C ILE A 31 12.86 -4.31 -8.32
N GLU A 32 12.75 -5.46 -8.99
CA GLU A 32 12.18 -5.57 -10.33
C GLU A 32 10.77 -6.16 -10.26
N VAL A 33 9.81 -5.48 -10.89
CA VAL A 33 8.41 -5.92 -11.04
C VAL A 33 8.02 -5.73 -12.50
N ASN A 34 7.74 -6.83 -13.22
CA ASN A 34 7.40 -6.89 -14.65
C ASN A 34 8.36 -6.06 -15.50
N HIS A 35 9.66 -6.27 -15.34
CA HIS A 35 10.72 -5.53 -16.06
C HIS A 35 10.78 -4.04 -15.75
N ARG A 36 10.20 -3.62 -14.61
CA ARG A 36 10.27 -2.25 -14.14
C ARG A 36 10.96 -2.20 -12.79
N THR A 37 11.90 -1.28 -12.68
CA THR A 37 12.65 -1.00 -11.48
C THR A 37 11.84 -0.14 -10.52
N LEU A 38 11.67 -0.58 -9.28
CA LEU A 38 11.02 0.18 -8.21
C LEU A 38 12.04 0.43 -7.09
N GLN A 39 12.12 1.70 -6.68
CA GLN A 39 12.87 2.09 -5.49
C GLN A 39 12.00 1.81 -4.27
N THR A 40 12.51 1.00 -3.34
CA THR A 40 11.84 0.69 -2.08
C THR A 40 12.44 1.56 -0.98
N LEU A 41 11.72 1.70 0.12
CA LEU A 41 12.32 2.25 1.35
C LEU A 41 13.07 1.14 2.08
N ARG A 42 12.45 -0.04 2.16
CA ARG A 42 13.05 -1.27 2.69
C ARG A 42 12.44 -2.49 2.01
N ASP A 43 13.26 -3.51 1.80
CA ASP A 43 12.85 -4.79 1.25
C ASP A 43 13.40 -5.95 2.10
N SER A 44 12.58 -6.98 2.34
CA SER A 44 13.03 -8.21 3.02
C SER A 44 12.13 -9.35 2.62
N ASP A 45 12.62 -10.32 1.85
CA ASP A 45 11.98 -11.58 1.42
C ASP A 45 10.49 -11.50 1.05
N SER A 46 9.59 -11.30 2.02
CA SER A 46 8.13 -11.23 1.84
C SER A 46 7.45 -10.02 2.51
N VAL A 47 8.25 -9.05 2.99
CA VAL A 47 7.80 -7.76 3.55
C VAL A 47 8.42 -6.60 2.77
N LEU A 48 7.57 -5.75 2.21
CA LEU A 48 7.97 -4.57 1.44
C LEU A 48 7.58 -3.28 2.17
N MET A 49 8.49 -2.31 2.27
CA MET A 49 8.16 -0.92 2.61
C MET A 49 8.48 -0.02 1.44
N ILE A 50 7.49 0.75 0.99
CA ILE A 50 7.58 1.51 -0.26
C ILE A 50 6.76 2.79 -0.18
N ASP A 51 7.20 3.82 -0.89
CA ASP A 51 6.51 5.11 -0.94
C ASP A 51 5.31 5.08 -1.90
N PHE A 52 4.21 5.70 -1.49
CA PHE A 52 2.99 5.86 -2.29
C PHE A 52 3.27 6.41 -3.69
N LYS A 53 4.20 7.36 -3.81
CA LYS A 53 4.60 7.93 -5.10
C LYS A 53 5.11 6.86 -6.06
N VAL A 54 5.89 5.90 -5.57
CA VAL A 54 6.47 4.84 -6.40
C VAL A 54 5.38 3.89 -6.91
N LEU A 55 4.41 3.53 -6.05
CA LEU A 55 3.34 2.59 -6.40
C LEU A 55 2.15 3.23 -7.12
N CYS A 56 1.86 4.51 -6.91
CA CYS A 56 0.60 5.11 -7.37
C CYS A 56 0.80 6.35 -8.27
N GLU A 57 1.93 7.05 -8.24
CA GLU A 57 2.18 8.19 -9.14
C GLU A 57 3.05 7.81 -10.36
N GLY A 58 3.71 6.66 -10.33
CA GLY A 58 4.44 6.10 -11.45
C GLY A 58 3.57 5.35 -12.47
N PRO A 59 4.16 4.93 -13.61
CA PRO A 59 3.46 4.18 -14.66
C PRO A 59 3.28 2.71 -14.26
N ARG A 60 2.39 2.45 -13.29
CA ARG A 60 2.04 1.09 -12.85
C ARG A 60 0.84 0.53 -13.61
N SER A 61 0.89 -0.75 -13.90
CA SER A 61 -0.24 -1.52 -14.44
C SER A 61 -0.79 -2.50 -13.41
N GLN A 62 -1.99 -3.04 -13.66
CA GLN A 62 -2.58 -4.08 -12.81
C GLN A 62 -1.65 -5.29 -12.64
N SER A 63 -0.93 -5.68 -13.70
CA SER A 63 0.06 -6.76 -13.64
C SER A 63 1.15 -6.53 -12.58
N ASP A 64 1.54 -5.28 -12.33
CA ASP A 64 2.55 -4.94 -11.33
C ASP A 64 2.02 -5.21 -9.93
N TYR A 65 0.76 -4.87 -9.67
CA TYR A 65 0.14 -5.17 -8.39
C TYR A 65 -0.07 -6.67 -8.19
N ILE A 66 -0.39 -7.42 -9.24
CA ILE A 66 -0.49 -8.89 -9.20
C ILE A 66 0.87 -9.50 -8.84
N GLU A 67 1.97 -9.00 -9.40
CA GLU A 67 3.29 -9.54 -9.07
C GLU A 67 3.71 -9.18 -7.65
N LEU A 68 3.53 -7.92 -7.25
CA LEU A 68 3.79 -7.47 -5.88
C LEU A 68 3.01 -8.31 -4.86
N SER A 69 1.74 -8.57 -5.12
CA SER A 69 0.89 -9.35 -4.23
C SER A 69 1.24 -10.84 -4.21
N ARG A 70 1.98 -11.36 -5.19
CA ARG A 70 2.52 -12.73 -5.17
C ARG A 70 3.83 -12.82 -4.40
N CYS A 71 4.67 -11.79 -4.51
CA CYS A 71 5.97 -11.72 -3.86
C CYS A 71 5.88 -11.38 -2.37
N TYR A 72 4.93 -10.53 -1.98
CA TYR A 72 4.87 -9.97 -0.62
C TYR A 72 3.58 -10.33 0.08
N HIS A 73 3.69 -10.96 1.25
CA HIS A 73 2.54 -11.18 2.15
C HIS A 73 2.19 -9.92 2.95
N THR A 74 3.10 -8.94 3.02
CA THR A 74 2.88 -7.69 3.73
C THR A 74 3.54 -6.51 3.03
N VAL A 75 2.78 -5.45 2.84
CA VAL A 75 3.23 -4.20 2.23
C VAL A 75 2.95 -3.03 3.17
N LEU A 76 3.99 -2.26 3.43
CA LEU A 76 3.98 -1.03 4.20
C LEU A 76 4.04 0.15 3.23
N LEU A 77 2.95 0.90 3.10
CA LEU A 77 2.83 2.03 2.18
C LEU A 77 3.03 3.35 2.92
N ALA A 78 4.12 4.04 2.61
CA ALA A 78 4.45 5.33 3.19
C ALA A 78 3.80 6.50 2.42
N ASN A 79 3.48 7.57 3.13
CA ASN A 79 3.20 8.89 2.55
C ASN A 79 1.99 8.94 1.59
N VAL A 80 0.92 8.18 1.87
CA VAL A 80 -0.31 8.23 1.06
C VAL A 80 -0.90 9.64 1.09
N LYS A 81 -1.06 10.24 -0.09
CA LYS A 81 -1.61 11.58 -0.27
C LYS A 81 -3.12 11.56 -0.45
N GLN A 82 -3.77 12.67 -0.11
CA GLN A 82 -5.18 12.85 -0.46
C GLN A 82 -5.36 12.88 -1.98
N MET A 83 -6.37 12.16 -2.47
CA MET A 83 -6.73 12.05 -3.87
C MET A 83 -8.08 12.73 -4.17
N GLY A 84 -8.37 12.96 -5.44
CA GLY A 84 -9.60 13.57 -5.94
C GLY A 84 -9.53 13.86 -7.43
N GLN A 85 -10.37 14.78 -7.90
CA GLN A 85 -10.56 15.11 -9.31
C GLN A 85 -9.27 15.47 -10.05
N GLY A 86 -8.27 16.03 -9.36
CA GLY A 86 -6.99 16.42 -9.95
C GLY A 86 -6.01 15.28 -10.21
N ASN A 87 -6.24 14.08 -9.65
CA ASN A 87 -5.33 12.93 -9.75
C ASN A 87 -6.09 11.59 -9.88
N ASP A 88 -7.14 11.58 -10.70
CA ASP A 88 -7.98 10.39 -10.97
C ASP A 88 -7.15 9.15 -11.39
N ASP A 89 -6.06 9.33 -12.14
CA ASP A 89 -5.21 8.22 -12.57
C ASP A 89 -4.42 7.60 -11.40
N VAL A 90 -3.97 8.42 -10.44
CA VAL A 90 -3.37 7.98 -9.18
C VAL A 90 -4.41 7.25 -8.33
N ALA A 91 -5.63 7.78 -8.23
CA ALA A 91 -6.73 7.15 -7.51
C ALA A 91 -7.10 5.78 -8.11
N ARG A 92 -7.16 5.64 -9.44
CA ARG A 92 -7.39 4.35 -10.11
C ARG A 92 -6.30 3.34 -9.78
N ARG A 93 -5.04 3.77 -9.78
CA ARG A 93 -3.89 2.92 -9.44
C ARG A 93 -3.92 2.49 -7.97
N PHE A 94 -4.25 3.39 -7.06
CA PHE A 94 -4.44 3.06 -5.65
C PHE A 94 -5.58 2.05 -5.44
N ILE A 95 -6.74 2.26 -6.09
CA ILE A 95 -7.87 1.31 -6.03
C ILE A 95 -7.44 -0.06 -6.58
N ALA A 96 -6.75 -0.10 -7.72
CA ALA A 96 -6.30 -1.36 -8.31
C ALA A 96 -5.32 -2.12 -7.38
N MET A 97 -4.40 -1.40 -6.73
CA MET A 97 -3.49 -1.97 -5.74
C MET A 97 -4.24 -2.53 -4.53
N VAL A 98 -5.17 -1.75 -3.95
CA VAL A 98 -5.98 -2.20 -2.80
C VAL A 98 -6.82 -3.41 -3.15
N ASP A 99 -7.46 -3.42 -4.32
CA ASP A 99 -8.31 -4.52 -4.77
C ASP A 99 -7.51 -5.82 -4.91
N GLU A 100 -6.33 -5.77 -5.50
CA GLU A 100 -5.44 -6.92 -5.66
C GLU A 100 -4.89 -7.41 -4.32
N PHE A 101 -4.45 -6.50 -3.45
CA PHE A 101 -3.95 -6.85 -2.12
C PHE A 101 -5.05 -7.45 -1.26
N TYR A 102 -6.26 -6.90 -1.36
CA TYR A 102 -7.43 -7.42 -0.69
C TYR A 102 -7.73 -8.87 -1.10
N GLU A 103 -7.80 -9.13 -2.41
CA GLU A 103 -8.11 -10.44 -2.98
C GLU A 103 -7.09 -11.53 -2.59
N ARG A 104 -5.81 -11.15 -2.45
CA ARG A 104 -4.73 -12.08 -2.08
C ARG A 104 -4.38 -12.13 -0.60
N HIS A 105 -5.15 -11.45 0.24
CA HIS A 105 -4.89 -11.38 1.68
C HIS A 105 -3.50 -10.80 2.02
N VAL A 106 -3.02 -9.83 1.24
CA VAL A 106 -1.82 -9.07 1.55
C VAL A 106 -2.13 -8.12 2.70
N LYS A 107 -1.32 -8.17 3.76
CA LYS A 107 -1.46 -7.23 4.88
C LYS A 107 -0.96 -5.87 4.45
N LEU A 108 -1.84 -4.87 4.46
CA LEU A 108 -1.50 -3.50 4.07
C LEU A 108 -1.45 -2.58 5.30
N ILE A 109 -0.27 -2.06 5.61
CA ILE A 109 -0.06 -1.07 6.66
C ILE A 109 0.28 0.25 5.98
N MET A 110 -0.39 1.34 6.34
CA MET A 110 -0.18 2.62 5.66
C MET A 110 -0.04 3.80 6.61
N SER A 111 0.70 4.81 6.16
CA SER A 111 0.67 6.17 6.68
C SER A 111 0.05 7.10 5.65
N ALA A 112 -0.77 8.06 6.09
CA ALA A 112 -1.50 8.94 5.19
C ALA A 112 -1.60 10.38 5.70
N GLU A 113 -1.76 11.32 4.77
CA GLU A 113 -1.90 12.77 5.03
C GLU A 113 -3.18 13.11 5.79
N VAL A 114 -4.26 12.40 5.47
CA VAL A 114 -5.61 12.59 5.98
C VAL A 114 -6.17 11.25 6.44
N ALA A 115 -7.23 11.25 7.23
CA ALA A 115 -7.95 10.03 7.64
C ALA A 115 -8.49 9.23 6.44
N LEU A 116 -8.80 7.93 6.63
CA LEU A 116 -9.22 7.01 5.57
C LEU A 116 -10.43 7.53 4.80
N GLU A 117 -11.42 8.03 5.52
CA GLU A 117 -12.68 8.58 4.98
C GLU A 117 -12.45 9.83 4.15
N ALA A 118 -11.30 10.49 4.33
CA ALA A 118 -10.91 11.70 3.63
C ALA A 118 -9.84 11.45 2.54
N LEU A 119 -9.38 10.20 2.34
CA LEU A 119 -8.37 9.88 1.33
C LEU A 119 -8.79 10.22 -0.10
N TYR A 120 -10.10 10.27 -0.37
CA TYR A 120 -10.65 10.73 -1.63
C TYR A 120 -11.74 11.76 -1.37
N THR A 121 -11.66 12.87 -2.09
CA THR A 121 -12.56 14.02 -1.93
C THR A 121 -13.77 13.91 -2.85
N GLU A 122 -13.64 14.44 -4.07
CA GLU A 122 -14.65 14.38 -5.12
C GLU A 122 -13.98 14.04 -6.46
N GLY A 123 -14.75 13.55 -7.43
CA GLY A 123 -14.27 13.26 -8.77
C GLY A 123 -15.08 12.14 -9.42
N MET A 124 -14.52 11.49 -10.44
CA MET A 124 -15.27 10.49 -11.22
C MET A 124 -15.36 9.12 -10.54
N LEU A 125 -14.56 8.87 -9.50
CA LEU A 125 -14.38 7.56 -8.86
C LEU A 125 -15.08 7.43 -7.50
N ASN A 126 -16.06 8.28 -7.19
CA ASN A 126 -16.73 8.29 -5.87
C ASN A 126 -17.26 6.90 -5.47
N PHE A 127 -17.84 6.17 -6.41
CA PHE A 127 -18.42 4.85 -6.13
C PHE A 127 -17.35 3.79 -5.90
N GLU A 128 -16.35 3.75 -6.77
CA GLU A 128 -15.22 2.83 -6.71
C GLU A 128 -14.39 3.07 -5.45
N PHE A 129 -14.14 4.32 -5.10
CA PHE A 129 -13.39 4.67 -3.90
C PHE A 129 -14.17 4.34 -2.63
N LYS A 130 -15.50 4.50 -2.62
CA LYS A 130 -16.33 4.04 -1.49
C LYS A 130 -16.17 2.53 -1.24
N ARG A 131 -16.11 1.73 -2.31
CA ARG A 131 -15.82 0.28 -2.20
C ARG A 131 -14.39 0.01 -1.72
N CYS A 132 -13.42 0.75 -2.23
CA CYS A 132 -12.03 0.71 -1.78
C CYS A 132 -11.92 1.01 -0.27
N LEU A 133 -12.62 2.04 0.22
CA LEU A 133 -12.66 2.42 1.62
C LEU A 133 -13.20 1.28 2.50
N SER A 134 -14.30 0.63 2.09
CA SER A 134 -14.83 -0.53 2.82
C SER A 134 -13.81 -1.67 2.92
N ARG A 135 -13.06 -1.95 1.85
CA ARG A 135 -11.97 -2.95 1.87
C ARG A 135 -10.85 -2.54 2.83
N LEU A 136 -10.39 -1.28 2.76
CA LEU A 136 -9.37 -0.77 3.68
C LEU A 136 -9.78 -0.86 5.16
N GLN A 137 -11.07 -0.66 5.44
CA GLN A 137 -11.62 -0.84 6.79
C GLN A 137 -11.63 -2.32 7.20
N GLU A 138 -12.06 -3.22 6.31
CA GLU A 138 -12.04 -4.67 6.56
C GLU A 138 -10.61 -5.19 6.77
N MET A 139 -9.64 -4.71 5.99
CA MET A 139 -8.22 -5.09 6.10
C MET A 139 -7.59 -4.76 7.45
N GLN A 140 -8.21 -3.89 8.25
CA GLN A 140 -7.78 -3.56 9.62
C GLN A 140 -8.39 -4.48 10.68
N SER A 141 -9.35 -5.33 10.31
CA SER A 141 -9.99 -6.24 11.25
C SER A 141 -9.04 -7.37 11.67
N HIS A 142 -9.21 -7.87 12.89
CA HIS A 142 -8.48 -9.05 13.38
C HIS A 142 -8.76 -10.28 12.50
N GLU A 143 -9.98 -10.40 11.97
CA GLU A 143 -10.35 -11.49 11.08
C GLU A 143 -9.50 -11.48 9.81
N TYR A 144 -9.39 -10.34 9.13
CA TYR A 144 -8.59 -10.21 7.92
C TYR A 144 -7.10 -10.43 8.21
N LEU A 145 -6.57 -9.84 9.28
CA LEU A 145 -5.16 -9.97 9.66
C LEU A 145 -4.76 -11.42 10.01
N GLY A 146 -5.74 -12.26 10.37
CA GLY A 146 -5.57 -13.69 10.62
C GLY A 146 -5.66 -14.58 9.37
N ARG A 147 -6.03 -14.04 8.20
CA ARG A 147 -6.10 -14.80 6.94
C ARG A 147 -4.71 -15.13 6.42
N GLU A 148 -4.56 -16.31 5.81
CA GLU A 148 -3.34 -16.71 5.11
C GLU A 148 -3.25 -16.00 3.75
N HIS A 149 -2.04 -15.57 3.41
CA HIS A 149 -1.69 -14.94 2.13
C HIS A 149 -1.86 -15.93 0.97
N LEU A 150 -2.35 -15.45 -0.19
CA LEU A 150 -2.63 -16.23 -1.40
C LEU A 150 -1.67 -15.85 -2.56
N PRO A 151 -0.64 -16.67 -2.84
CA PRO A 151 0.38 -16.39 -3.88
C PRO A 151 -0.06 -16.65 -5.33
#